data_AF-A0A7C4MAI2-F1
#
_entry.id   AF-A0A7C4MAI2-F1
#
_cell.length_a   1.000
_cell.length_b   1.000
_cell.length_c   1.000
_cell.angle_alpha   90.00
_cell.angle_beta   90.00
_cell.angle_gamma   90.00
#
_symmetry.space_group_name_H-M   'P 1'
#
loop_
_entity.id
_entity.type
_entity.pdbx_description
1 polymer ?
#
loop_
_entity_poly.entity_id
_entity_poly.type
_entity_poly.pdbx_seq_one_letter_code
_entity_poly.pdbx_strand_id
1 'polypeptide(L)'
;MPQIIWRSNSIFAIVLVLQSLLNIAIFLNLPFIREVLGFVCLTFIPGFLALNLLKLEKLGLGDTVFLSVGISIALLMFFGLFLNELLPLFGILRPLSTESLIITLTFMNVLLGFILYHKQNPPKIVSFRSSLFDLNICVALVCLPILSVIGSILMNAKGDNSLLLLMMILISVCFLAVLALQRKFTLDIFYVASLTIYIAILFATWLATNYILGYDSQSEFYAFQITRNAAFWNPMKTFELERDKAMGTLSVTILPTIYSNIMGLNATWILKIVYPLFASFVPLGLYQFYLSHTKKEAAFLGVFLFIIHSLDGLGSLKEWIATIFYVP
;
A
#
# COMPACT_ATOMS: atom_id res chain seq x y z
N MET A 1 -14.96 23.30 19.00
CA MET A 1 -14.44 23.77 17.70
C MET A 1 -14.85 22.76 16.63
N PRO A 2 -15.21 23.20 15.42
CA PRO A 2 -16.16 22.49 14.57
C PRO A 2 -15.58 21.19 14.01
N GLN A 3 -16.40 20.13 14.04
CA GLN A 3 -16.14 18.90 13.28
C GLN A 3 -16.02 19.28 11.79
N ILE A 4 -14.89 18.97 11.16
CA ILE A 4 -14.74 19.13 9.70
C ILE A 4 -15.53 18.00 9.04
N ILE A 5 -16.82 18.25 8.83
CA ILE A 5 -17.70 17.36 8.06
C ILE A 5 -17.43 17.68 6.59
N TRP A 6 -16.63 16.84 5.93
CA TRP A 6 -16.45 16.93 4.49
C TRP A 6 -17.78 16.57 3.80
N ARG A 7 -18.33 17.48 3.00
CA ARG A 7 -19.51 17.21 2.18
C ARG A 7 -19.10 16.30 1.00
N SER A 8 -20.02 15.49 0.50
CA SER A 8 -19.78 14.61 -0.68
C SER A 8 -19.17 15.38 -1.86
N ASN A 9 -19.60 16.63 -2.05
CA ASN A 9 -19.06 17.57 -3.06
C ASN A 9 -17.55 17.79 -2.93
N SER A 10 -17.03 17.86 -1.70
CA SER A 10 -15.62 18.10 -1.45
C SER A 10 -14.78 16.85 -1.75
N ILE A 11 -15.31 15.65 -1.52
CA ILE A 11 -14.62 14.39 -1.85
C ILE A 11 -14.52 14.22 -3.37
N PHE A 12 -15.62 14.46 -4.09
CA PHE A 12 -15.60 14.41 -5.55
C PHE A 12 -14.60 15.42 -6.14
N ALA A 13 -14.58 16.65 -5.62
CA ALA A 13 -13.60 17.66 -6.04
C ALA A 13 -12.16 17.23 -5.75
N ILE A 14 -11.88 16.65 -4.56
CA ILE A 14 -10.54 16.13 -4.23
C ILE A 14 -10.12 15.04 -5.22
N VAL A 15 -11.02 14.11 -5.55
CA VAL A 15 -10.72 13.04 -6.52
C VAL A 15 -10.39 13.64 -7.89
N LEU A 16 -11.17 14.60 -8.38
CA LEU A 16 -10.88 15.27 -9.65
C LEU A 16 -9.52 15.97 -9.64
N VAL A 17 -9.20 16.70 -8.56
CA VAL A 17 -7.90 17.37 -8.41
C VAL A 17 -6.77 16.35 -8.39
N LEU A 18 -6.85 15.30 -7.58
CA LEU A 18 -5.81 14.28 -7.48
C LEU A 18 -5.60 13.54 -8.81
N GLN A 19 -6.68 13.16 -9.50
CA GLN A 19 -6.59 12.51 -10.82
C GLN A 19 -5.99 13.46 -11.87
N SER A 20 -6.38 14.74 -11.86
CA SER A 20 -5.80 15.73 -12.78
C SER A 20 -4.30 15.94 -12.54
N LEU A 21 -3.88 16.02 -11.28
CA LEU A 21 -2.47 16.14 -10.90
C LEU A 21 -1.67 14.89 -11.30
N LEU A 22 -2.23 13.69 -11.10
CA LEU A 22 -1.61 12.45 -11.55
C LEU A 22 -1.44 12.43 -13.08
N ASN A 23 -2.48 12.80 -13.83
CA ASN A 23 -2.44 12.84 -15.28
C ASN A 23 -1.42 13.85 -15.80
N ILE A 24 -1.33 15.04 -15.19
CA ILE A 24 -0.31 16.04 -15.50
C ILE A 24 1.09 15.50 -15.19
N ALA A 25 1.27 14.86 -14.02
CA ALA A 25 2.57 14.31 -13.62
C ALA A 25 3.05 13.20 -14.56
N ILE A 26 2.14 12.37 -15.07
CA ILE A 26 2.46 11.33 -16.06
C ILE A 26 2.74 11.95 -17.43
N PHE A 27 1.89 12.88 -17.89
CA PHE A 27 2.06 13.55 -19.19
C PHE A 27 3.38 14.33 -19.28
N LEU A 28 3.73 15.06 -18.23
CA LEU A 28 4.99 15.81 -18.14
C LEU A 28 6.18 14.93 -17.72
N ASN A 29 5.96 13.64 -17.44
CA ASN A 29 6.97 12.70 -16.95
C ASN A 29 7.77 13.23 -15.75
N LEU A 30 7.09 13.81 -14.75
CA LEU A 30 7.73 14.35 -13.55
C LEU A 30 8.13 13.20 -12.59
N PRO A 31 9.43 12.84 -12.47
CA PRO A 31 9.87 11.78 -11.58
C PRO A 31 9.61 12.17 -10.12
N PHE A 32 9.54 11.18 -9.22
CA PHE A 32 9.15 11.33 -7.81
C PHE A 32 7.70 11.78 -7.57
N ILE A 33 7.24 12.87 -8.22
CA ILE A 33 5.85 13.34 -8.12
C ILE A 33 4.90 12.26 -8.65
N ARG A 34 5.20 11.74 -9.85
CA ARG A 34 4.46 10.63 -10.46
C ARG A 34 4.45 9.38 -9.58
N GLU A 35 5.57 9.08 -8.93
CA GLU A 35 5.71 7.89 -8.08
C GLU A 35 4.85 8.02 -6.83
N VAL A 36 5.00 9.12 -6.09
CA VAL A 36 4.24 9.37 -4.85
C VAL A 36 2.74 9.50 -5.15
N LEU A 37 2.36 10.31 -6.15
CA LEU A 37 0.96 10.46 -6.53
C LEU A 37 0.38 9.16 -7.08
N GLY A 38 1.13 8.41 -7.89
CA GLY A 38 0.71 7.13 -8.43
C GLY A 38 0.44 6.12 -7.32
N PHE A 39 1.35 6.00 -6.35
CA PHE A 39 1.15 5.13 -5.19
C PHE A 39 -0.08 5.55 -4.37
N VAL A 40 -0.19 6.84 -4.02
CA VAL A 40 -1.32 7.33 -3.21
C VAL A 40 -2.65 7.14 -3.94
N CYS A 41 -2.71 7.47 -5.23
CA CYS A 41 -3.94 7.37 -6.02
C CYS A 41 -4.37 5.91 -6.21
N LEU A 42 -3.45 5.01 -6.54
CA LEU A 42 -3.76 3.59 -6.74
C LEU A 42 -4.10 2.89 -5.41
N THR A 43 -3.39 3.18 -4.34
CA THR A 43 -3.50 2.45 -3.07
C THR A 43 -4.72 2.88 -2.25
N PHE A 44 -5.13 4.16 -2.33
CA PHE A 44 -6.19 4.67 -1.45
C PHE A 44 -7.46 5.12 -2.15
N ILE A 45 -7.40 5.70 -3.37
CA ILE A 45 -8.58 6.37 -3.96
C ILE A 45 -9.69 5.37 -4.36
N PRO A 46 -9.43 4.33 -5.18
CA PRO A 46 -10.47 3.37 -5.57
C PRO A 46 -11.13 2.72 -4.37
N GLY A 47 -10.31 2.26 -3.42
CA GLY A 47 -10.75 1.63 -2.18
C GLY A 47 -11.59 2.55 -1.31
N PHE A 48 -11.15 3.79 -1.09
CA PHE A 48 -11.88 4.76 -0.27
C PHE A 48 -13.23 5.11 -0.89
N LEU A 49 -13.29 5.30 -2.22
CA LEU A 49 -14.54 5.56 -2.91
C LEU A 49 -15.50 4.39 -2.79
N ALA A 50 -15.04 3.17 -3.05
CA ALA A 50 -15.85 1.96 -2.94
C ALA A 50 -16.33 1.71 -1.49
N LEU A 51 -15.46 1.90 -0.50
CA LEU A 51 -15.80 1.78 0.93
C LEU A 51 -16.97 2.69 1.31
N ASN A 52 -16.94 3.95 0.87
CA ASN A 52 -18.02 4.91 1.12
C ASN A 52 -19.32 4.59 0.34
N LEU A 53 -19.22 3.89 -0.79
CA LEU A 53 -20.38 3.38 -1.50
C LEU A 53 -21.04 2.21 -0.76
N LEU A 54 -20.25 1.33 -0.13
CA LEU A 54 -20.72 0.15 0.61
C LEU A 54 -21.42 0.46 1.96
N LYS A 55 -21.38 1.71 2.45
CA LYS A 55 -22.00 2.13 3.72
C LYS A 55 -21.50 1.33 4.94
N LEU A 56 -20.19 1.08 5.02
CA LEU A 56 -19.60 0.61 6.27
C LEU A 56 -19.57 1.77 7.28
N GLU A 57 -20.72 2.00 7.90
CA GLU A 57 -20.95 3.07 8.87
C GLU A 57 -20.36 2.63 10.22
N LYS A 58 -19.38 3.41 10.74
CA LYS A 58 -18.69 3.28 12.06
C LYS A 58 -17.32 2.58 12.06
N LEU A 59 -16.47 2.85 11.08
CA LEU A 59 -15.06 2.44 11.12
C LEU A 59 -14.17 3.48 11.81
N GLY A 60 -13.18 3.03 12.59
CA GLY A 60 -12.08 3.89 13.05
C GLY A 60 -11.20 4.33 11.88
N LEU A 61 -10.29 5.30 12.10
CA LEU A 61 -9.37 5.75 11.05
C LEU A 61 -8.44 4.63 10.58
N GLY A 62 -7.86 3.86 11.52
CA GLY A 62 -6.97 2.74 11.20
C GLY A 62 -7.68 1.71 10.30
N ASP A 63 -8.88 1.31 10.71
CA ASP A 63 -9.74 0.37 9.98
C ASP A 63 -10.12 0.90 8.59
N THR A 64 -10.49 2.18 8.51
CA THR A 64 -10.84 2.84 7.24
C THR A 64 -9.65 2.83 6.28
N VAL A 65 -8.44 3.10 6.77
CA VAL A 65 -7.22 3.08 5.97
C VAL A 65 -6.92 1.65 5.51
N PHE A 66 -6.90 0.67 6.43
CA PHE A 66 -6.62 -0.73 6.11
C PHE A 66 -7.61 -1.31 5.09
N LEU A 67 -8.91 -1.13 5.33
CA LEU A 67 -9.96 -1.60 4.42
C LEU A 67 -9.93 -0.88 3.07
N SER A 68 -9.64 0.42 3.06
CA SER A 68 -9.44 1.16 1.81
C SER A 68 -8.30 0.54 0.99
N VAL A 69 -7.15 0.24 1.60
CA VAL A 69 -6.03 -0.40 0.91
C VAL A 69 -6.43 -1.77 0.34
N GLY A 70 -7.05 -2.63 1.16
CA GLY A 70 -7.49 -3.96 0.74
C GLY A 70 -8.48 -3.91 -0.42
N ILE A 71 -9.52 -3.07 -0.33
CA ILE A 71 -10.50 -2.89 -1.41
C ILE A 71 -9.83 -2.31 -2.66
N SER A 72 -8.89 -1.38 -2.52
CA SER A 72 -8.19 -0.80 -3.66
C SER A 72 -7.36 -1.84 -4.40
N ILE A 73 -6.60 -2.66 -3.67
CA ILE A 73 -5.81 -3.76 -4.24
C ILE A 73 -6.72 -4.77 -4.96
N ALA A 74 -7.83 -5.17 -4.34
CA ALA A 74 -8.80 -6.07 -4.96
C ALA A 74 -9.40 -5.47 -6.24
N LEU A 75 -9.85 -4.21 -6.19
CA LEU A 75 -10.41 -3.51 -7.35
C LEU A 75 -9.40 -3.43 -8.48
N LEU A 76 -8.14 -3.09 -8.20
CA LEU A 76 -7.11 -3.02 -9.25
C LEU A 76 -6.82 -4.37 -9.88
N MET A 77 -6.80 -5.46 -9.11
CA MET A 77 -6.63 -6.82 -9.66
C MET A 77 -7.79 -7.20 -10.59
N PHE A 78 -9.04 -7.05 -10.14
CA PHE A 78 -10.21 -7.40 -10.95
C PHE A 78 -10.41 -6.44 -12.14
N PHE A 79 -10.18 -5.15 -11.93
CA PHE A 79 -10.29 -4.15 -12.99
C PHE A 79 -9.23 -4.35 -14.06
N GLY A 80 -7.98 -4.61 -13.66
CA GLY A 80 -6.92 -4.92 -14.62
C GLY A 80 -7.20 -6.19 -15.41
N LEU A 81 -7.72 -7.24 -14.78
CA LEU A 81 -8.20 -8.44 -15.47
C LEU A 81 -9.31 -8.11 -16.48
N PHE A 82 -10.31 -7.34 -16.05
CA PHE A 82 -11.41 -6.91 -16.91
C PHE A 82 -10.93 -6.13 -18.13
N LEU A 83 -9.99 -5.19 -17.95
CA LEU A 83 -9.36 -4.47 -19.06
C LEU A 83 -8.58 -5.39 -19.98
N ASN A 84 -7.84 -6.35 -19.41
CA ASN A 84 -7.03 -7.30 -20.17
C ASN A 84 -7.88 -8.11 -21.14
N GLU A 85 -9.06 -8.54 -20.72
CA GLU A 85 -9.97 -9.34 -21.55
C GLU A 85 -10.83 -8.48 -22.48
N LEU A 86 -11.32 -7.32 -22.03
CA LEU A 86 -12.26 -6.53 -22.82
C LEU A 86 -11.63 -5.65 -23.89
N LEU A 87 -10.55 -4.93 -23.58
CA LEU A 87 -9.98 -3.96 -24.51
C LEU A 87 -9.48 -4.59 -25.82
N PRO A 88 -8.93 -5.82 -25.86
CA PRO A 88 -8.61 -6.49 -27.11
C PRO A 88 -9.83 -6.75 -28.01
N LEU A 89 -11.03 -6.93 -27.45
CA LEU A 89 -12.27 -7.08 -28.22
C LEU A 89 -12.61 -5.81 -29.03
N PHE A 90 -12.10 -4.65 -28.57
CA PHE A 90 -12.22 -3.36 -29.26
C PHE A 90 -10.97 -3.01 -30.09
N GLY A 91 -10.06 -3.97 -30.29
CA GLY A 91 -8.84 -3.79 -31.09
C GLY A 91 -7.65 -3.18 -30.34
N ILE A 92 -7.76 -2.95 -29.02
CA ILE A 92 -6.66 -2.42 -28.20
C ILE A 92 -5.80 -3.60 -27.70
N LEU A 93 -4.70 -3.86 -28.39
CA LEU A 93 -3.82 -5.03 -28.15
C LEU A 93 -2.89 -4.89 -26.93
N ARG A 94 -2.79 -3.68 -26.34
CA ARG A 94 -1.94 -3.40 -25.16
C ARG A 94 -2.79 -2.83 -24.00
N PRO A 95 -3.71 -3.63 -23.44
CA PRO A 95 -4.68 -3.17 -22.46
C PRO A 95 -4.07 -2.63 -21.16
N LEU A 96 -2.91 -3.15 -20.76
CA LEU A 96 -2.21 -2.73 -19.54
C LEU A 96 -1.15 -1.66 -19.82
N SER A 97 -1.17 -1.03 -20.99
CA SER A 97 -0.30 0.11 -21.29
C SER A 97 -0.64 1.32 -20.43
N THR A 98 0.34 2.19 -20.18
CA THR A 98 0.15 3.41 -19.39
C THR A 98 -1.03 4.26 -19.88
N GLU A 99 -1.15 4.45 -21.19
CA GLU A 99 -2.26 5.21 -21.80
C GLU A 99 -3.62 4.59 -21.49
N SER A 100 -3.75 3.27 -21.72
CA SER A 100 -5.01 2.54 -21.49
C SER A 100 -5.39 2.58 -20.01
N LEU A 101 -4.42 2.38 -19.12
CA LEU A 101 -4.64 2.40 -17.67
C LEU A 101 -5.04 3.78 -17.15
N ILE A 102 -4.39 4.85 -17.60
CA ILE A 102 -4.72 6.22 -17.15
C ILE A 102 -6.16 6.57 -17.50
N ILE A 103 -6.56 6.35 -18.76
CA ILE A 103 -7.91 6.68 -19.24
C ILE A 103 -8.95 5.90 -18.44
N THR A 104 -8.76 4.59 -18.35
CA THR A 104 -9.73 3.67 -17.72
C THR A 104 -9.80 3.85 -16.20
N LEU A 105 -8.68 4.04 -15.49
CA LEU A 105 -8.66 4.30 -14.05
C LEU A 105 -9.21 5.68 -13.71
N THR A 106 -8.91 6.71 -14.52
CA THR A 106 -9.52 8.04 -14.35
C THR A 106 -11.02 7.93 -14.49
N PHE A 107 -11.50 7.26 -15.54
CA PHE A 107 -12.93 7.04 -15.77
C PHE A 107 -13.59 6.29 -14.60
N MET A 108 -12.98 5.18 -14.13
CA MET A 108 -13.48 4.42 -12.98
C MET A 108 -13.59 5.29 -11.73
N ASN A 109 -12.53 6.02 -11.37
CA ASN A 109 -12.51 6.85 -10.15
C ASN A 109 -13.48 8.03 -10.24
N VAL A 110 -13.60 8.67 -11.40
CA VAL A 110 -14.57 9.76 -11.62
C VAL A 110 -15.99 9.21 -11.56
N LEU A 111 -16.27 8.05 -12.15
CA LEU A 111 -17.58 7.41 -12.08
C LEU A 111 -17.96 7.06 -10.63
N LEU A 112 -17.06 6.41 -9.88
CA LEU A 112 -17.28 6.10 -8.47
C LEU A 112 -17.51 7.37 -7.63
N GLY A 113 -16.71 8.41 -7.88
CA GLY A 113 -16.86 9.72 -7.23
C GLY A 113 -18.18 10.41 -7.58
N PHE A 114 -18.64 10.31 -8.83
CA PHE A 114 -19.91 10.87 -9.30
C PHE A 114 -21.12 10.14 -8.67
N ILE A 115 -21.06 8.81 -8.58
CA ILE A 115 -22.09 8.02 -7.88
C ILE A 115 -22.14 8.41 -6.39
N LEU A 116 -20.97 8.61 -5.77
CA LEU A 116 -20.88 9.05 -4.38
C LEU A 116 -21.43 10.48 -4.19
N TYR A 117 -21.20 11.38 -5.14
CA TYR A 117 -21.72 12.75 -5.14
C TYR A 117 -23.25 12.78 -5.07
N HIS A 118 -23.91 11.94 -5.86
CA HIS A 118 -25.38 11.86 -5.91
C HIS A 118 -26.02 11.11 -4.74
N LYS A 119 -25.21 10.55 -3.83
CA LYS A 119 -25.71 9.83 -2.66
C LYS A 119 -26.10 10.83 -1.56
N GLN A 120 -27.33 10.73 -1.06
CA GLN A 120 -27.92 11.68 -0.10
C GLN A 120 -27.22 11.72 1.27
N ASN A 121 -26.48 10.67 1.64
CA ASN A 121 -25.76 10.58 2.92
C ASN A 121 -24.27 10.88 2.69
N PRO A 122 -23.77 12.09 3.03
CA PRO A 122 -22.36 12.41 2.88
C PRO A 122 -21.50 11.52 3.81
N PRO A 123 -20.29 11.13 3.38
CA PRO A 123 -19.35 10.41 4.23
C PRO A 123 -19.07 11.18 5.53
N LYS A 124 -19.23 10.53 6.67
CA LYS A 124 -18.77 11.08 7.94
C LYS A 124 -17.28 10.82 8.06
N ILE A 125 -16.47 11.79 7.67
CA ILE A 125 -15.03 11.73 7.96
C ILE A 125 -14.83 11.99 9.45
N VAL A 126 -14.03 11.13 10.08
CA VAL A 126 -13.67 11.27 11.49
C VAL A 126 -12.76 12.49 11.64
N SER A 127 -13.27 13.55 12.27
CA SER A 127 -12.45 14.70 12.64
C SER A 127 -11.49 14.30 13.76
N PHE A 128 -10.19 14.50 13.55
CA PHE A 128 -9.17 14.21 14.56
C PHE A 128 -8.80 15.45 15.36
N ARG A 129 -8.53 15.25 16.65
CA ARG A 129 -7.90 16.22 17.52
C ARG A 129 -6.64 15.59 18.06
N SER A 130 -5.49 16.04 17.58
CA SER A 130 -4.18 15.59 18.03
C SER A 130 -3.59 16.60 19.01
N SER A 131 -2.94 16.13 20.07
CA SER A 131 -2.07 16.98 20.89
C SER A 131 -0.71 17.18 20.20
N LEU A 132 0.01 18.24 20.56
CA LEU A 132 1.41 18.43 20.10
C LEU A 132 2.31 17.26 20.54
N PHE A 133 1.99 16.64 21.67
CA PHE A 133 2.68 15.46 22.17
C PHE A 133 2.51 14.25 21.23
N ASP A 134 1.27 14.00 20.77
CA ASP A 134 1.00 12.93 19.80
C ASP A 134 1.75 13.17 18.49
N LEU A 135 1.79 14.42 18.01
CA LEU A 135 2.49 14.78 16.78
C LEU A 135 4.00 14.51 16.89
N ASN A 136 4.63 14.90 17.99
CA ASN A 136 6.06 14.67 18.21
C ASN A 136 6.41 13.17 18.21
N ILE A 137 5.58 12.34 18.83
CA ILE A 137 5.76 10.88 18.82
C ILE A 137 5.56 10.32 17.41
N CYS A 138 4.54 10.77 16.67
CA CYS A 138 4.34 10.35 15.28
C CYS A 138 5.54 10.73 14.39
N VAL A 139 6.10 11.93 14.55
CA VAL A 139 7.30 12.35 13.83
C VAL A 139 8.48 11.43 14.16
N ALA A 140 8.71 11.14 15.45
CA ALA A 140 9.78 10.23 15.87
C ALA A 140 9.61 8.82 15.26
N LEU A 141 8.38 8.31 15.19
CA LEU A 141 8.06 7.02 14.58
C LEU A 141 8.30 7.02 13.05
N VAL A 142 7.92 8.09 12.35
CA VAL A 142 8.13 8.24 10.90
C VAL A 142 9.62 8.36 10.54
N CYS A 143 10.46 8.84 11.47
CA CYS A 143 11.91 8.83 11.27
C CYS A 143 12.50 7.42 11.15
N LEU A 144 11.86 6.37 11.68
CA LEU A 144 12.36 4.99 11.63
C LEU A 144 12.46 4.46 10.18
N PRO A 145 11.40 4.51 9.34
CA PRO A 145 11.51 4.20 7.91
C PRO A 145 12.59 4.98 7.16
N ILE A 146 12.73 6.27 7.45
CA ILE A 146 13.73 7.13 6.79
C ILE A 146 15.14 6.64 7.12
N LEU A 147 15.39 6.36 8.40
CA LEU A 147 16.65 5.83 8.88
C LEU A 147 16.98 4.48 8.25
N SER A 148 15.95 3.63 8.09
CA SER A 148 16.06 2.34 7.41
C SER A 148 16.45 2.49 5.94
N VAL A 149 15.80 3.38 5.19
CA VAL A 149 16.15 3.65 3.78
C VAL A 149 17.60 4.13 3.65
N ILE A 150 17.99 5.13 4.44
CA ILE A 150 19.35 5.68 4.41
C ILE A 150 20.37 4.60 4.84
N GLY A 151 20.04 3.81 5.86
CA GLY A 151 20.90 2.76 6.39
C GLY A 151 21.12 1.63 5.38
N SER A 152 20.06 1.21 4.69
CA SER A 152 20.14 0.21 3.64
C SER A 152 20.96 0.69 2.44
N ILE A 153 20.83 1.96 2.05
CA ILE A 153 21.66 2.56 1.00
C ILE A 153 23.14 2.57 1.42
N LEU A 154 23.42 2.95 2.67
CA LEU A 154 24.78 3.00 3.21
C LEU A 154 25.42 1.60 3.29
N MET A 155 24.65 0.61 3.75
CA MET A 155 25.08 -0.79 3.81
C MET A 155 25.38 -1.33 2.41
N ASN A 156 24.50 -1.05 1.44
CA ASN A 156 24.67 -1.51 0.06
C ASN A 156 25.90 -0.85 -0.61
N ALA A 157 26.10 0.45 -0.40
CA ALA A 157 27.16 1.21 -1.04
C ALA A 157 28.54 1.03 -0.39
N LYS A 158 28.60 0.88 0.94
CA LYS A 158 29.86 0.92 1.72
C LYS A 158 30.07 -0.28 2.64
N GLY A 159 29.09 -1.18 2.77
CA GLY A 159 29.12 -2.27 3.76
C GLY A 159 28.92 -1.81 5.20
N ASP A 160 28.58 -0.55 5.45
CA ASP A 160 28.39 0.01 6.79
C ASP A 160 26.93 -0.16 7.25
N ASN A 161 26.73 -0.97 8.28
CA ASN A 161 25.43 -1.29 8.88
C ASN A 161 25.16 -0.53 10.20
N SER A 162 26.02 0.42 10.59
CA SER A 162 25.90 1.16 11.85
C SER A 162 24.55 1.85 12.01
N LEU A 163 24.05 2.46 10.93
CA LEU A 163 22.77 3.17 10.94
C LEU A 163 21.57 2.21 11.07
N LEU A 164 21.65 1.02 10.49
CA LEU A 164 20.63 -0.02 10.63
C LEU A 164 20.62 -0.60 12.05
N LEU A 165 21.79 -0.80 12.66
CA LEU A 165 21.90 -1.21 14.07
C LEU A 165 21.31 -0.15 15.01
N LEU A 166 21.59 1.13 14.77
CA LEU A 166 20.96 2.23 15.50
C LEU A 166 19.43 2.20 15.35
N MET A 167 18.94 2.00 14.13
CA MET A 167 17.52 1.89 13.84
C MET A 167 16.84 0.76 14.63
N MET A 168 17.46 -0.41 14.75
CA MET A 168 16.94 -1.53 15.56
C MET A 168 16.85 -1.19 17.06
N ILE A 169 17.85 -0.49 17.60
CA ILE A 169 17.81 0.02 18.97
C ILE A 169 16.66 1.01 19.13
N LEU A 170 16.50 1.95 18.18
CA LEU A 170 15.43 2.94 18.20
C LEU A 170 14.04 2.31 18.08
N ILE A 171 13.84 1.26 17.28
CA ILE A 171 12.58 0.50 17.25
C ILE A 171 12.23 0.00 18.65
N SER A 172 13.20 -0.61 19.35
CA SER A 172 12.99 -1.14 20.69
C SER A 172 12.62 -0.03 21.70
N VAL A 173 13.32 1.10 21.63
CA VAL A 173 13.03 2.28 22.47
C VAL A 173 11.66 2.87 22.16
N CYS A 174 11.32 3.04 20.87
CA CYS A 174 10.02 3.56 20.44
C CYS A 174 8.87 2.65 20.87
N PHE A 175 9.03 1.34 20.72
CA PHE A 175 8.05 0.34 21.17
C PHE A 175 7.79 0.45 22.68
N LEU A 176 8.85 0.45 23.49
CA LEU A 176 8.72 0.60 24.95
C LEU A 176 8.13 1.97 25.33
N ALA A 177 8.50 3.04 24.63
CA ALA A 177 7.96 4.38 24.87
C ALA A 177 6.46 4.46 24.58
N VAL A 178 5.99 3.85 23.47
CA VAL A 178 4.56 3.79 23.13
C VAL A 178 3.78 3.03 24.21
N LEU A 179 4.30 1.91 24.70
CA LEU A 179 3.68 1.15 25.80
C LEU A 179 3.66 1.92 27.13
N ALA A 180 4.78 2.57 27.50
CA ALA A 180 4.89 3.29 28.76
C ALA A 180 4.04 4.57 28.80
N LEU A 181 3.91 5.25 27.66
CA LEU A 181 3.24 6.55 27.55
C LEU A 181 1.80 6.46 27.07
N GLN A 182 1.27 5.25 26.84
CA GLN A 182 -0.05 5.01 26.25
C GLN A 182 -1.21 5.82 26.89
N ARG A 183 -1.16 6.07 28.20
CA ARG A 183 -2.21 6.80 28.94
C ARG A 183 -2.22 8.30 28.64
N LYS A 184 -1.15 8.83 28.03
CA LYS A 184 -1.01 10.25 27.69
C LYS A 184 -1.49 10.56 26.27
N PHE A 185 -1.70 9.55 25.44
CA PHE A 185 -2.05 9.76 24.04
C PHE A 185 -3.52 10.10 23.87
N THR A 186 -3.80 11.07 23.02
CA THR A 186 -5.17 11.38 22.60
C THR A 186 -5.55 10.64 21.31
N LEU A 187 -4.55 10.20 20.56
CA LEU A 187 -4.70 9.40 19.35
C LEU A 187 -4.41 7.92 19.62
N ASP A 188 -4.95 7.07 18.76
CA ASP A 188 -4.57 5.66 18.74
C ASP A 188 -3.22 5.47 18.02
N ILE A 189 -2.14 5.82 18.73
CA ILE A 189 -0.76 5.80 18.21
C ILE A 189 -0.31 4.37 17.86
N PHE A 190 -0.97 3.34 18.38
CA PHE A 190 -0.63 1.95 18.09
C PHE A 190 -0.71 1.62 16.60
N TYR A 191 -1.67 2.20 15.86
CA TYR A 191 -1.74 2.03 14.39
C TYR A 191 -0.51 2.64 13.69
N VAL A 192 -0.14 3.88 14.06
CA VAL A 192 1.02 4.57 13.45
C VAL A 192 2.31 3.84 13.79
N ALA A 193 2.50 3.46 15.06
CA ALA A 193 3.68 2.75 15.52
C ALA A 193 3.84 1.40 14.81
N SER A 194 2.77 0.60 14.73
CA SER A 194 2.80 -0.71 14.06
C SER A 194 3.16 -0.56 12.58
N LEU A 195 2.56 0.42 11.89
CA LEU A 195 2.85 0.72 10.48
C LEU A 195 4.32 1.12 10.28
N THR A 196 4.79 2.15 10.99
CA THR A 196 6.14 2.71 10.77
C THR A 196 7.24 1.75 11.18
N ILE A 197 7.05 0.98 12.27
CA ILE A 197 8.02 -0.03 12.69
C ILE A 197 8.13 -1.11 11.63
N TYR A 198 7.00 -1.60 11.10
CA TYR A 198 7.05 -2.67 10.12
C TYR A 198 7.63 -2.19 8.78
N ILE A 199 7.29 -0.98 8.32
CA ILE A 199 7.95 -0.37 7.15
C ILE A 199 9.47 -0.29 7.37
N ALA A 200 9.92 0.17 8.54
CA ALA A 200 11.34 0.29 8.83
C ALA A 200 12.07 -1.06 8.76
N ILE A 201 11.47 -2.12 9.30
CA ILE A 201 12.03 -3.48 9.25
C ILE A 201 12.06 -4.00 7.81
N LEU A 202 10.94 -3.91 7.08
CA LEU A 202 10.86 -4.40 5.71
C LEU A 202 11.82 -3.65 4.77
N PHE A 203 11.99 -2.35 4.94
CA PHE A 203 12.97 -1.58 4.17
C PHE A 203 14.42 -1.89 4.56
N ALA A 204 14.67 -2.29 5.82
CA ALA A 204 16.01 -2.66 6.27
C ALA A 204 16.46 -3.95 5.59
N THR A 205 15.54 -4.88 5.36
CA THR A 205 15.80 -6.14 4.67
C THR A 205 15.77 -5.95 3.15
N TRP A 206 14.67 -5.45 2.59
CA TRP A 206 14.45 -5.43 1.14
C TRP A 206 15.27 -4.39 0.38
N LEU A 207 15.75 -3.33 1.02
CA LEU A 207 16.63 -2.34 0.37
C LEU A 207 18.12 -2.62 0.57
N ALA A 208 18.50 -3.59 1.41
CA ALA A 208 19.90 -3.87 1.74
C ALA A 208 20.77 -4.30 0.56
N THR A 209 20.17 -4.86 -0.51
CA THR A 209 20.89 -5.30 -1.71
C THR A 209 20.34 -4.64 -2.96
N ASN A 210 21.08 -4.66 -4.07
CA ASN A 210 20.58 -4.17 -5.37
C ASN A 210 19.62 -5.13 -6.07
N TYR A 211 19.51 -6.36 -5.57
CA TYR A 211 18.75 -7.44 -6.18
C TYR A 211 17.45 -7.70 -5.43
N ILE A 212 16.56 -8.47 -6.05
CA ILE A 212 15.32 -8.92 -5.42
C ILE A 212 15.66 -10.06 -4.47
N LEU A 213 15.03 -10.05 -3.30
CA LEU A 213 15.20 -11.07 -2.28
C LEU A 213 14.11 -12.15 -2.39
N GLY A 214 14.43 -13.34 -1.90
CA GLY A 214 13.52 -14.49 -1.89
C GLY A 214 13.67 -15.40 -3.10
N TYR A 215 13.40 -16.69 -2.87
CA TYR A 215 13.47 -17.73 -3.90
C TYR A 215 12.27 -17.63 -4.86
N ASP A 216 11.05 -17.72 -4.32
CA ASP A 216 9.80 -17.61 -5.08
C ASP A 216 9.61 -16.23 -5.72
N SER A 217 10.14 -15.18 -5.09
CA SER A 217 10.08 -13.82 -5.62
C SER A 217 10.71 -13.70 -7.02
N GLN A 218 11.65 -14.57 -7.39
CA GLN A 218 12.29 -14.52 -8.71
C GLN A 218 11.34 -14.96 -9.83
N SER A 219 10.59 -16.04 -9.64
CA SER A 219 9.59 -16.49 -10.63
C SER A 219 8.45 -15.49 -10.72
N GLU A 220 8.01 -14.95 -9.58
CA GLU A 220 6.99 -13.90 -9.52
C GLU A 220 7.44 -12.61 -10.20
N PHE A 221 8.71 -12.21 -10.03
CA PHE A 221 9.30 -11.09 -10.74
C PHE A 221 9.36 -11.32 -12.26
N TYR A 222 9.71 -12.53 -12.68
CA TYR A 222 9.73 -12.89 -14.09
C TYR A 222 8.33 -12.84 -14.70
N ALA A 223 7.32 -13.38 -14.02
CA ALA A 223 5.93 -13.34 -14.45
C ALA A 223 5.39 -11.90 -14.58
N PHE A 224 5.73 -11.06 -13.61
CA PHE A 224 5.51 -9.62 -13.68
C PHE A 224 6.17 -9.01 -14.92
N GLN A 225 7.47 -9.24 -15.14
CA GLN A 225 8.18 -8.65 -16.29
C GLN A 225 7.58 -9.03 -17.63
N ILE A 226 7.20 -10.30 -17.82
CA ILE A 226 6.54 -10.76 -19.05
C ILE A 226 5.25 -9.97 -19.28
N THR A 227 4.40 -9.89 -18.26
CA THR A 227 3.11 -9.19 -18.33
C THR A 227 3.31 -7.71 -18.64
N ARG A 228 4.25 -7.07 -17.94
CA ARG A 228 4.60 -5.66 -18.11
C ARG A 228 5.13 -5.35 -19.50
N ASN A 229 6.08 -6.14 -20.00
CA ASN A 229 6.72 -5.92 -21.30
C ASN A 229 5.74 -6.15 -22.46
N ALA A 230 4.82 -7.10 -22.31
CA ALA A 230 3.74 -7.31 -23.28
C ALA A 230 2.62 -6.27 -23.16
N ALA A 231 2.51 -5.58 -22.02
CA ALA A 231 1.34 -4.79 -21.62
C ALA A 231 0.02 -5.58 -21.78
N PHE A 232 0.11 -6.90 -21.58
CA PHE A 232 -0.94 -7.87 -21.77
C PHE A 232 -0.63 -9.09 -20.90
N TRP A 233 -1.60 -9.54 -20.14
CA TRP A 233 -1.52 -10.74 -19.32
C TRP A 233 -2.03 -11.95 -20.09
N ASN A 234 -1.24 -13.03 -20.12
CA ASN A 234 -1.62 -14.30 -20.71
C ASN A 234 -1.31 -15.43 -19.72
N PRO A 235 -2.32 -16.03 -19.06
CA PRO A 235 -2.12 -17.08 -18.07
C PRO A 235 -1.60 -18.39 -18.68
N MET A 236 -1.79 -18.59 -19.99
CA MET A 236 -1.36 -19.79 -20.71
C MET A 236 0.10 -19.70 -21.17
N LYS A 237 0.73 -18.53 -21.06
CA LYS A 237 2.12 -18.35 -21.41
C LYS A 237 3.00 -19.10 -20.40
N THR A 238 3.35 -20.31 -20.78
CA THR A 238 4.10 -21.26 -19.96
C THR A 238 5.54 -21.33 -20.45
N PHE A 239 6.49 -21.57 -19.55
CA PHE A 239 7.85 -21.93 -19.96
C PHE A 239 7.89 -23.41 -20.36
N GLU A 240 8.81 -23.79 -21.26
CA GLU A 240 8.90 -25.12 -21.86
C GLU A 240 9.17 -26.26 -20.86
N LEU A 241 9.44 -25.97 -19.59
CA LEU A 241 9.75 -26.99 -18.58
C LEU A 241 8.85 -26.97 -17.33
N GLU A 242 8.17 -25.88 -16.97
CA GLU A 242 7.26 -25.85 -15.82
C GLU A 242 6.10 -24.87 -16.00
N ARG A 243 4.91 -25.28 -15.51
CA ARG A 243 3.79 -24.37 -15.26
C ARG A 243 4.16 -23.45 -14.10
N ASP A 244 4.73 -22.29 -14.43
CA ASP A 244 4.98 -21.27 -13.42
C ASP A 244 3.65 -20.80 -12.81
N LYS A 245 3.42 -21.20 -11.56
CA LYS A 245 2.22 -20.87 -10.79
C LYS A 245 2.03 -19.35 -10.64
N ALA A 246 3.11 -18.56 -10.78
CA ALA A 246 3.04 -17.11 -10.73
C ALA A 246 2.22 -16.51 -11.88
N MET A 247 2.21 -17.13 -13.08
CA MET A 247 1.47 -16.59 -14.24
C MET A 247 -0.03 -16.55 -14.04
N GLY A 248 -0.59 -17.52 -13.29
CA GLY A 248 -2.02 -17.56 -12.99
C GLY A 248 -2.46 -16.55 -11.93
N THR A 249 -1.53 -15.81 -11.33
CA THR A 249 -1.79 -15.03 -10.11
C THR A 249 -1.80 -13.53 -10.40
N LEU A 250 -2.97 -12.90 -10.28
CA LEU A 250 -3.16 -11.46 -10.57
C LEU A 250 -2.33 -10.55 -9.67
N SER A 251 -2.13 -10.96 -8.42
CA SER A 251 -1.41 -10.18 -7.43
C SER A 251 0.05 -9.96 -7.79
N VAL A 252 0.68 -10.86 -8.56
CA VAL A 252 2.09 -10.76 -9.00
C VAL A 252 2.25 -10.53 -10.51
N THR A 253 1.16 -10.39 -11.26
CA THR A 253 1.20 -10.13 -12.71
C THR A 253 0.56 -8.79 -13.05
N ILE A 254 -0.78 -8.71 -12.97
CA ILE A 254 -1.55 -7.53 -13.32
C ILE A 254 -1.31 -6.38 -12.33
N LEU A 255 -1.42 -6.66 -11.01
CA LEU A 255 -1.26 -5.63 -9.98
C LEU A 255 0.09 -4.89 -10.07
N PRO A 256 1.26 -5.56 -10.08
CA PRO A 256 2.54 -4.86 -10.22
C PRO A 256 2.71 -4.18 -11.58
N THR A 257 2.09 -4.70 -12.64
CA THR A 257 2.07 -4.05 -13.96
C THR A 257 1.36 -2.70 -13.92
N ILE A 258 0.20 -2.62 -13.26
CA ILE A 258 -0.53 -1.37 -13.09
C ILE A 258 0.32 -0.35 -12.32
N TYR A 259 0.87 -0.75 -11.16
CA TYR A 259 1.70 0.14 -10.36
C TYR A 259 2.96 0.59 -11.10
N SER A 260 3.66 -0.30 -11.80
CA SER A 260 4.84 0.04 -12.59
C SER A 260 4.55 1.05 -13.69
N ASN A 261 3.48 0.82 -14.46
CA ASN A 261 3.16 1.66 -15.60
C ASN A 261 2.62 3.03 -15.18
N ILE A 262 1.82 3.11 -14.11
CA ILE A 262 1.31 4.39 -13.60
C ILE A 262 2.39 5.17 -12.86
N MET A 263 3.15 4.55 -11.95
CA MET A 263 4.21 5.23 -11.19
C MET A 263 5.46 5.53 -12.03
N GLY A 264 5.66 4.83 -13.15
CA GLY A 264 6.88 4.95 -13.95
C GLY A 264 8.09 4.25 -13.34
N LEU A 265 7.89 3.41 -12.32
CA LEU A 265 8.96 2.68 -11.65
C LEU A 265 9.39 1.45 -12.44
N ASN A 266 10.69 1.14 -12.38
CA ASN A 266 11.21 -0.15 -12.84
C ASN A 266 10.63 -1.28 -11.96
N ALA A 267 10.45 -2.46 -12.57
CA ALA A 267 9.95 -3.66 -11.94
C ALA A 267 10.66 -3.99 -10.61
N THR A 268 11.99 -3.83 -10.56
CA THR A 268 12.76 -4.08 -9.33
C THR A 268 12.29 -3.21 -8.16
N TRP A 269 12.02 -1.92 -8.40
CA TRP A 269 11.58 -0.99 -7.36
C TRP A 269 10.14 -1.21 -6.93
N ILE A 270 9.28 -1.75 -7.81
CA ILE A 270 7.94 -2.19 -7.43
C ILE A 270 8.03 -3.27 -6.34
N LEU A 271 8.86 -4.29 -6.53
CA LEU A 271 8.98 -5.36 -5.53
C LEU A 271 9.75 -4.93 -4.28
N LYS A 272 10.71 -4.01 -4.39
CA LYS A 272 11.52 -3.56 -3.26
C LYS A 272 10.89 -2.45 -2.42
N ILE A 273 9.90 -1.73 -2.94
CA ILE A 273 9.26 -0.60 -2.24
C ILE A 273 7.76 -0.83 -2.11
N VAL A 274 7.05 -1.04 -3.23
CA VAL A 274 5.59 -1.05 -3.25
C VAL A 274 5.03 -2.28 -2.51
N TYR A 275 5.60 -3.46 -2.72
CA TYR A 275 5.16 -4.67 -2.00
C TYR A 275 5.44 -4.62 -0.50
N PRO A 276 6.64 -4.20 -0.04
CA PRO A 276 6.88 -3.95 1.38
C PRO A 276 5.88 -2.97 1.99
N LEU A 277 5.51 -1.91 1.26
CA LEU A 277 4.48 -0.99 1.71
C LEU A 277 3.10 -1.67 1.80
N PHE A 278 2.72 -2.55 0.87
CA PHE A 278 1.47 -3.32 0.99
C PHE A 278 1.46 -4.23 2.22
N ALA A 279 2.53 -5.01 2.41
CA ALA A 279 2.68 -5.88 3.58
C ALA A 279 2.64 -5.06 4.88
N SER A 280 3.14 -3.83 4.87
CA SER A 280 3.14 -2.96 6.05
C SER A 280 1.76 -2.60 6.59
N PHE A 281 0.69 -2.77 5.80
CA PHE A 281 -0.68 -2.57 6.25
C PHE A 281 -1.25 -3.75 7.05
N VAL A 282 -0.67 -4.96 6.94
CA VAL A 282 -1.14 -6.17 7.63
C VAL A 282 -1.22 -6.00 9.16
N PRO A 283 -0.21 -5.41 9.85
CA PRO A 283 -0.30 -5.10 11.28
C PRO A 283 -1.52 -4.29 11.72
N LEU A 284 -2.09 -3.45 10.84
CA LEU A 284 -3.22 -2.58 11.21
C LEU A 284 -4.50 -3.41 11.36
N GLY A 285 -4.74 -4.33 10.43
CA GLY A 285 -5.85 -5.27 10.55
C GLY A 285 -5.66 -6.23 11.72
N LEU A 286 -4.43 -6.72 11.96
CA LEU A 286 -4.14 -7.58 13.10
C LEU A 286 -4.36 -6.85 14.44
N TYR A 287 -3.98 -5.58 14.51
CA TYR A 287 -4.23 -4.76 15.69
C TYR A 287 -5.72 -4.65 15.98
N GLN A 288 -6.52 -4.35 14.95
CA GLN A 288 -7.98 -4.27 15.08
C GLN A 288 -8.59 -5.61 15.51
N PHE A 289 -8.16 -6.71 14.89
CA PHE A 289 -8.62 -8.04 15.23
C PHE A 289 -8.29 -8.41 16.69
N TYR A 290 -7.05 -8.20 17.13
CA TYR A 290 -6.67 -8.46 18.52
C TYR A 290 -7.36 -7.53 19.50
N LEU A 291 -7.61 -6.27 19.12
CA LEU A 291 -8.36 -5.31 19.94
C LEU A 291 -9.81 -5.75 20.17
N SER A 292 -10.42 -6.49 19.25
CA SER A 292 -11.77 -7.05 19.44
C SER A 292 -11.83 -8.18 20.48
N HIS A 293 -10.67 -8.79 20.80
CA HIS A 293 -10.57 -9.91 21.75
C HIS A 293 -9.81 -9.56 23.04
N THR A 294 -9.06 -8.45 23.05
CA THR A 294 -8.10 -8.12 24.11
C THR A 294 -8.02 -6.62 24.39
N LYS A 295 -7.20 -6.22 25.36
CA LYS A 295 -6.91 -4.79 25.65
C LYS A 295 -5.88 -4.24 24.66
N LYS A 296 -5.85 -2.90 24.50
CA LYS A 296 -4.94 -2.20 23.58
C LYS A 296 -3.48 -2.60 23.74
N GLU A 297 -3.01 -2.79 24.97
CA GLU A 297 -1.64 -3.21 25.26
C GLU A 297 -1.35 -4.61 24.73
N ALA A 298 -2.21 -5.56 25.05
CA ALA A 298 -2.05 -6.95 24.63
C ALA A 298 -2.15 -7.09 23.11
N ALA A 299 -3.07 -6.35 22.48
CA ALA A 299 -3.19 -6.27 21.03
C ALA A 299 -1.89 -5.73 20.40
N PHE A 300 -1.32 -4.65 20.93
CA PHE A 300 -0.08 -4.08 20.41
C PHE A 300 1.12 -5.02 20.62
N LEU A 301 1.22 -5.68 21.77
CA LEU A 301 2.24 -6.71 22.03
C LEU A 301 2.14 -7.86 21.02
N GLY A 302 0.93 -8.35 20.75
CA GLY A 302 0.68 -9.42 19.78
C GLY A 302 1.07 -9.01 18.36
N VAL A 303 0.75 -7.77 17.95
CA VAL A 303 1.17 -7.23 16.64
C VAL A 303 2.68 -7.08 16.55
N PHE A 304 3.33 -6.59 17.60
CA PHE A 304 4.78 -6.44 17.61
C PHE A 304 5.51 -7.80 17.53
N LEU A 305 4.98 -8.82 18.21
CA LEU A 305 5.47 -10.20 18.09
C LEU A 305 5.35 -10.70 16.65
N PHE A 306 4.22 -10.46 15.98
CA PHE A 306 4.05 -10.77 14.56
C PHE A 306 5.11 -10.07 13.71
N ILE A 307 5.29 -8.75 13.89
CA ILE A 307 6.27 -7.94 13.15
C ILE A 307 7.69 -8.53 13.29
N ILE A 308 8.11 -8.89 14.51
CA ILE A 308 9.42 -9.51 14.78
C ILE A 308 9.52 -10.91 14.17
N HIS A 309 8.43 -11.65 14.04
CA HIS A 309 8.46 -12.95 13.37
C HIS A 309 8.58 -12.81 11.85
N SER A 310 7.99 -11.75 11.28
CA SER A 310 7.92 -11.51 9.84
C SER A 310 8.99 -10.53 9.30
N LEU A 311 10.23 -10.56 9.84
CA LEU A 311 11.29 -9.60 9.47
C LEU A 311 11.64 -9.61 7.97
N ASP A 312 11.71 -10.81 7.40
CA ASP A 312 12.07 -11.01 5.99
C ASP A 312 10.86 -10.90 5.05
N GLY A 313 9.65 -10.76 5.63
CA GLY A 313 8.38 -10.72 4.91
C GLY A 313 7.41 -11.82 5.33
N LEU A 314 6.43 -12.08 4.47
CA LEU A 314 5.33 -13.03 4.70
C LEU A 314 5.38 -14.21 3.71
N GLY A 315 6.59 -14.70 3.42
CA GLY A 315 6.82 -15.71 2.39
C GLY A 315 6.91 -15.10 0.99
N SER A 316 6.22 -15.68 0.02
CA SER A 316 6.15 -15.23 -1.37
C SER A 316 5.35 -13.93 -1.54
N LEU A 317 5.58 -13.17 -2.60
CA LEU A 317 4.97 -11.84 -2.77
C LEU A 317 3.45 -11.92 -2.94
N LYS A 318 2.95 -13.01 -3.53
CA LYS A 318 1.50 -13.28 -3.58
C LYS A 318 0.89 -13.53 -2.20
N GLU A 319 1.62 -14.14 -1.26
CA GLU A 319 1.16 -14.38 0.11
C GLU A 319 1.09 -13.07 0.90
N TRP A 320 1.97 -12.11 0.62
CA TRP A 320 1.91 -10.79 1.23
C TRP A 320 0.58 -10.09 0.90
N ILE A 321 0.17 -10.17 -0.37
CA ILE A 321 -1.12 -9.63 -0.82
C ILE A 321 -2.28 -10.44 -0.25
N ALA A 322 -2.19 -11.78 -0.26
CA ALA A 322 -3.23 -12.64 0.28
C ALA A 322 -3.48 -12.40 1.78
N THR A 323 -2.44 -12.12 2.55
CA THR A 323 -2.53 -11.88 4.00
C THR A 323 -3.38 -10.65 4.31
N ILE A 324 -3.37 -9.61 3.47
CA ILE A 324 -4.24 -8.43 3.61
C ILE A 324 -5.72 -8.83 3.60
N PHE A 325 -6.10 -9.85 2.83
CA PHE A 325 -7.47 -10.34 2.73
C PHE A 325 -7.83 -11.43 3.75
N TYR A 326 -6.81 -12.05 4.36
CA TYR A 326 -7.01 -13.07 5.38
C TYR A 326 -7.20 -12.47 6.77
N VAL A 327 -6.61 -11.31 7.02
CA VAL A 327 -6.80 -10.58 8.28
C VAL A 327 -8.24 -10.06 8.35
N PRO A 328 -9.00 -10.45 9.39
CA PRO A 328 -10.46 -10.27 9.47
C PRO A 328 -10.92 -8.84 9.77
#